data_AF-A0A969JLM2-F1
#
_entry.id   AF-A0A969JLM2-F1
#
_cell.length_a   1.000
_cell.length_b   1.000
_cell.length_c   1.000
_cell.angle_alpha   90.00
_cell.angle_beta   90.00
_cell.angle_gamma   90.00
#
_symmetry.space_group_name_H-M   'P 1'
#
loop_
_entity.id
_entity.type
_entity.pdbx_description
1 polymer ?
#
loop_
_entity_poly.entity_id
_entity_poly.type
_entity_poly.pdbx_seq_one_letter_code
_entity_poly.pdbx_strand_id
1 'polypeptide(L)' 'MNSTGVTIIDTGPDYLRAEAETRWLRFVDDLEFWANPARGVIELRGASRLGRKDFGQNRVRAEAIRAAYLATP' A
#
# COMPACT_ATOMS: atom_id res chain seq x y z
N MET A 1 13.03 -6.82 9.20
CA MET A 1 13.83 -6.01 8.25
C MET A 1 12.99 -4.82 7.86
N ASN A 2 13.35 -3.61 8.32
CA ASN A 2 12.66 -2.38 7.91
C ASN A 2 13.04 -2.06 6.47
N SER A 3 12.18 -2.42 5.53
CA SER A 3 12.21 -1.93 4.14
C SER A 3 12.06 -0.41 4.20
N THR A 4 13.09 0.31 3.76
CA THR A 4 13.21 1.76 3.91
C THR A 4 11.99 2.50 3.35
N GLY A 5 11.08 2.92 4.23
CA GLY A 5 9.92 3.76 3.89
C GLY A 5 8.55 3.08 3.89
N VAL A 6 8.39 1.85 4.38
CA VAL A 6 7.05 1.26 4.62
C VAL A 6 6.98 0.65 6.02
N THR A 7 5.97 1.03 6.78
CA THR A 7 5.71 0.53 8.15
C THR A 7 4.35 -0.13 8.19
N ILE A 8 4.28 -1.38 8.63
CA ILE A 8 2.99 -2.04 8.91
C ILE A 8 2.43 -1.44 10.19
N ILE A 9 1.19 -0.97 10.13
CA ILE A 9 0.54 -0.31 11.27
C ILE A 9 -0.53 -1.21 11.89
N ASP A 10 -1.20 -2.02 11.08
CA ASP A 10 -2.21 -2.96 11.57
C ASP A 10 -2.26 -4.22 10.71
N THR A 11 -2.53 -5.35 11.35
CA THR A 11 -2.65 -6.65 10.71
C THR A 11 -3.81 -7.41 11.32
N GLY A 12 -4.72 -7.90 10.48
CA GLY A 12 -5.78 -8.83 10.84
C GLY A 12 -5.76 -10.07 9.94
N PRO A 13 -6.72 -10.99 10.13
CA PRO A 13 -6.82 -12.23 9.35
C PRO A 13 -6.90 -12.00 7.83
N ASP A 14 -7.69 -11.00 7.43
CA ASP A 14 -7.96 -10.68 6.02
C ASP A 14 -7.61 -9.23 5.68
N TYR A 15 -6.92 -8.52 6.58
CA TYR A 15 -6.69 -7.09 6.45
C TYR A 15 -5.26 -6.71 6.82
N LEU A 16 -4.67 -5.78 6.07
CA LEU A 16 -3.35 -5.24 6.32
C LEU A 16 -3.38 -3.73 6.08
N ARG A 17 -2.95 -2.95 7.07
CA ARG A 17 -2.70 -1.52 6.92
C ARG A 17 -1.22 -1.23 7.05
N ALA A 18 -0.69 -0.49 6.09
CA ALA A 18 0.69 -0.02 6.08
C ALA A 18 0.75 1.47 5.74
N GLU A 19 1.75 2.15 6.26
CA GLU A 19 2.06 3.54 5.93
C GLU A 19 3.37 3.58 5.14
N ALA A 20 3.34 4.21 3.97
CA ALA A 20 4.50 4.42 3.13
C ALA A 20 4.97 5.87 3.23
N GLU A 21 6.20 6.11 3.69
CA GLU A 21 6.84 7.42 3.74
C GLU A 21 7.80 7.61 2.56
N THR A 22 7.60 8.67 1.79
CA THR A 22 8.53 9.05 0.72
C THR A 22 9.69 9.89 1.25
N ARG A 23 10.92 9.38 1.05
CA ARG A 23 12.18 9.89 1.63
C ARG A 23 12.47 11.38 1.39
N TRP A 24 12.00 11.95 0.28
CA TRP A 24 12.35 13.32 -0.12
C TRP A 24 11.31 14.37 0.28
N LEU A 25 10.04 13.98 0.43
CA LEU A 25 8.94 14.93 0.62
C LEU A 25 8.15 14.68 1.91
N ARG A 26 8.50 13.65 2.70
CA ARG A 26 7.81 13.22 3.93
C ARG A 26 6.30 13.03 3.71
N PHE A 27 5.89 12.70 2.48
CA PHE A 27 4.51 12.33 2.22
C PHE A 27 4.31 10.94 2.79
N VAL A 28 3.34 10.84 3.70
CA VAL A 28 2.85 9.59 4.26
C VAL A 28 1.59 9.21 3.49
N ASP A 29 1.66 8.06 2.83
CA ASP A 29 0.53 7.42 2.17
C ASP A 29 0.06 6.24 3.02
N ASP A 30 -1.24 6.19 3.32
CA ASP A 30 -1.89 5.01 3.86
C ASP A 30 -2.16 4.00 2.74
N LEU A 31 -1.77 2.75 2.96
CA LEU A 31 -2.08 1.60 2.12
C LEU A 31 -2.90 0.61 2.96
N GLU A 32 -4.12 0.35 2.52
CA GLU A 32 -5.00 -0.65 3.11
C GLU A 32 -5.24 -1.76 2.10
N PHE A 33 -5.02 -3.00 2.53
CA PHE A 33 -5.29 -4.21 1.76
C PHE A 33 -6.37 -5.00 2.49
N TRP A 34 -7.43 -5.35 1.76
CA TRP A 34 -8.47 -6.23 2.26
C TRP A 34 -8.62 -7.43 1.34
N ALA A 35 -8.32 -8.61 1.85
CA ALA A 35 -8.67 -9.86 1.19
C ALA A 35 -10.18 -10.03 1.31
N ASN A 36 -10.90 -9.84 0.20
CA ASN A 36 -12.35 -9.98 0.15
C ASN A 36 -12.69 -11.44 -0.20
N PRO A 37 -13.08 -12.29 0.78
CA PRO A 37 -13.33 -13.70 0.53
C PRO A 37 -14.58 -13.94 -0.34
N ALA A 38 -15.54 -13.02 -0.32
CA ALA A 38 -16.76 -13.14 -1.13
C ALA A 38 -16.48 -12.94 -2.64
N ARG A 39 -15.46 -12.16 -2.97
CA ARG A 39 -15.09 -11.84 -4.36
C ARG A 39 -13.82 -12.55 -4.83
N GLY A 40 -13.06 -13.16 -3.91
CA GLY A 40 -11.78 -13.80 -4.21
C GLY A 40 -10.72 -12.82 -4.73
N VAL A 41 -10.78 -11.55 -4.29
CA VAL A 41 -9.84 -10.50 -4.70
C VAL A 41 -9.25 -9.81 -3.48
N ILE A 42 -8.04 -9.25 -3.64
CA ILE A 42 -7.48 -8.30 -2.68
C ILE A 42 -7.85 -6.90 -3.15
N GLU A 43 -8.66 -6.20 -2.37
CA GLU A 43 -8.98 -4.80 -2.58
C GLU A 43 -7.85 -3.95 -1.99
N LEU A 44 -7.39 -2.96 -2.74
CA LEU A 44 -6.34 -2.04 -2.32
C LEU A 44 -6.90 -0.61 -2.31
N ARG A 45 -6.76 0.05 -1.16
CA ARG A 45 -7.05 1.47 -1.01
C ARG A 45 -5.77 2.20 -0.65
N GLY A 46 -5.42 3.20 -1.45
CA GLY A 46 -4.34 4.14 -1.13
C GLY A 46 -4.91 5.51 -0.80
N ALA A 47 -4.52 6.10 0.34
CA ALA A 47 -4.94 7.44 0.75
C ALA A 47 -3.73 8.30 1.13
N SER A 48 -3.52 9.40 0.41
CA SER A 48 -2.43 10.35 0.72
C SER A 48 -2.89 11.35 1.79
N ARG A 49 -2.10 11.50 2.87
CA ARG A 49 -2.45 12.39 4.00
C ARG A 49 -2.22 13.88 3.71
N LEU A 50 -1.38 14.20 2.74
CA LEU A 50 -1.15 15.57 2.29
C LEU A 50 -1.87 15.74 0.95
N GLY A 51 -2.83 16.65 0.88
CA GLY A 51 -3.70 16.93 -0.28
C GLY A 51 -2.99 17.51 -1.51
N ARG A 52 -1.75 17.08 -1.79
CA ARG A 52 -0.96 17.49 -2.94
C ARG A 52 -0.97 16.33 -3.94
N LYS A 53 -1.41 16.64 -5.16
CA LYS A 53 -1.45 15.74 -6.31
C LYS A 53 -0.12 14.98 -6.42
N ASP A 54 -0.12 13.73 -6.01
CA ASP A 54 1.01 12.81 -5.84
C ASP A 54 1.58 12.30 -7.17
N PHE A 55 1.32 13.02 -8.27
CA PHE A 55 1.75 12.74 -9.65
C PHE A 55 1.55 11.27 -10.11
N GLY A 56 0.67 10.51 -9.46
CA GLY A 56 0.43 9.09 -9.76
C GLY A 56 1.42 8.13 -9.11
N GLN A 57 2.30 8.57 -8.20
CA GLN A 57 3.25 7.71 -7.48
C GLN A 57 2.55 6.62 -6.66
N ASN A 58 1.37 6.92 -6.10
CA ASN A 58 0.58 5.94 -5.37
C ASN A 58 0.10 4.80 -6.28
N ARG A 59 -0.29 5.12 -7.53
CA ARG A 59 -0.67 4.13 -8.54
C ARG A 59 0.52 3.26 -8.95
N VAL A 60 1.69 3.87 -9.20
CA VAL A 60 2.91 3.13 -9.53
C VAL A 60 3.27 2.15 -8.41
N ARG A 61 3.14 2.56 -7.15
CA ARG A 61 3.38 1.69 -5.99
C ARG A 61 2.38 0.53 -5.92
N ALA A 62 1.09 0.82 -6.10
CA ALA A 62 0.04 -0.20 -6.14
C ALA A 62 0.29 -1.25 -7.25
N GLU A 63 0.65 -0.80 -8.45
CA GLU A 63 0.97 -1.69 -9.57
C GLU A 63 2.22 -2.53 -9.31
N ALA A 64 3.26 -1.95 -8.69
CA ALA A 64 4.46 -2.69 -8.29
C ALA A 64 4.16 -3.78 -7.25
N ILE A 65 3.33 -3.49 -6.25
CA ILE A 65 2.89 -4.47 -5.24
C ILE A 65 2.10 -5.60 -5.91
N ARG A 66 1.18 -5.26 -6.83
CA ARG A 66 0.42 -6.25 -7.60
C ARG A 66 1.35 -7.15 -8.42
N ALA A 67 2.33 -6.57 -9.11
CA ALA A 67 3.28 -7.35 -9.91
C ALA A 67 4.13 -8.29 -9.03
N ALA A 68 4.61 -7.81 -7.88
CA ALA A 68 5.38 -8.62 -6.94
C ALA A 68 4.55 -9.78 -6.36
N TYR A 69 3.28 -9.52 -6.02
CA TYR A 69 2.35 -10.57 -5.55
C TYR A 69 2.14 -11.65 -6.62
N LEU A 70 1.89 -11.26 -7.88
CA LEU A 70 1.70 -12.21 -8.99
C LEU A 70 2.97 -12.97 -9.39
N ALA A 71 4.16 -12.42 -9.09
CA ALA A 71 5.44 -13.06 -9.33
C ALA A 71 5.86 -14.03 -8.21
N THR A 72 5.12 -14.04 -7.09
CA THR A 72 5.37 -15.00 -6.01
C THR A 72 4.78 -16.36 -6.42
N PRO A 73 5.59 -17.43 -6.47
CA PRO A 73 5.15 -18.76 -6.93
C PRO A 73 4.16 -19.43 -5.98
#